data_AF-A0A6J3LAT0-F1
#
_entry.id   AF-A0A6J3LAT0-F1
#
_cell.length_a   1.000
_cell.length_b   1.000
_cell.length_c   1.000
_cell.angle_alpha   90.00
_cell.angle_beta   90.00
_cell.angle_gamma   90.00
#
_symmetry.space_group_name_H-M   'P 1'
#
loop_
_entity.id
_entity.type
_entity.pdbx_description
1 polymer ?
#
loop_
_entity_poly.entity_id
_entity_poly.type
_entity_poly.pdbx_seq_one_letter_code
_entity_poly.pdbx_strand_id
1 'polypeptide(L)'
;MIRYAPSRIVNVSSSAHKRGKIKFDDLNNEKTYEPGEAYAQSKLANILFTQELANKLKGTGVTVNAVHPGIVRTEITRYMGIYQNFLGRLAVDTLY
;
A
#
# COMPACT_ATOMS: atom_id res chain seq x y z
N MET A 1 29.58 18.69 2.82
CA MET A 1 28.85 17.41 2.71
C MET A 1 27.72 17.43 3.72
N ILE A 2 26.47 17.54 3.28
CA ILE A 2 25.34 17.45 4.22
C ILE A 2 25.14 15.95 4.53
N ARG A 3 25.41 15.57 5.77
CA ARG A 3 25.43 14.18 6.25
C ARG A 3 24.04 13.81 6.78
N TYR A 4 23.18 13.28 5.91
CA TYR A 4 21.84 12.79 6.29
C TYR A 4 21.81 11.31 6.71
N ALA A 5 22.95 10.63 6.77
CA ALA A 5 23.05 9.24 7.22
C ALA A 5 23.50 9.17 8.70
N PRO A 6 22.94 8.24 9.51
CA PRO A 6 21.92 7.26 9.14
C PRO A 6 20.49 7.84 9.09
N SER A 7 19.69 7.40 8.11
CA SER A 7 18.27 7.79 7.94
C SER A 7 17.38 6.62 7.53
N ARG A 8 16.06 6.79 7.67
CA ARG A 8 15.07 5.75 7.39
C ARG A 8 13.90 6.30 6.59
N ILE A 9 13.53 5.59 5.53
CA ILE A 9 12.32 5.82 4.75
C ILE A 9 11.37 4.65 5.05
N VAL A 10 10.14 4.95 5.45
CA VAL A 10 9.12 3.93 5.77
C VAL A 10 7.87 4.17 4.94
N ASN A 11 7.56 3.22 4.06
CA ASN A 11 6.38 3.27 3.21
C ASN A 11 5.25 2.43 3.82
N VAL A 12 4.06 3.01 3.98
CA VAL A 12 2.90 2.29 4.48
C VAL A 12 2.23 1.51 3.34
N SER A 13 2.41 0.18 3.36
CA SER A 13 1.74 -0.77 2.49
C SER A 13 0.55 -1.45 3.20
N SER A 14 0.01 -2.52 2.62
CA SER A 14 -1.09 -3.31 3.17
C SER A 14 -1.00 -4.75 2.68
N SER A 15 -1.52 -5.72 3.43
CA SER A 15 -1.70 -7.11 2.96
C SER A 15 -2.46 -7.21 1.63
N ALA A 16 -3.23 -6.18 1.25
CA ALA A 16 -3.86 -6.07 -0.07
C ALA A 16 -2.87 -6.16 -1.24
N HIS A 17 -1.59 -5.79 -1.05
CA HIS A 17 -0.56 -5.89 -2.11
C HIS A 17 -0.41 -7.30 -2.69
N LYS A 18 -0.70 -8.34 -1.89
CA LYS A 18 -0.63 -9.75 -2.31
C LYS A 18 -1.61 -10.09 -3.45
N ARG A 19 -2.69 -9.31 -3.56
CA ARG A 19 -3.70 -9.41 -4.63
C ARG A 19 -3.48 -8.40 -5.75
N GLY A 20 -2.56 -7.45 -5.56
CA GLY A 20 -2.28 -6.41 -6.55
C GLY A 20 -1.64 -6.99 -7.81
N LYS A 21 -1.91 -6.36 -8.94
CA LYS A 21 -1.19 -6.53 -10.21
C LYS A 21 -0.86 -5.15 -10.72
N ILE A 22 0.30 -4.95 -11.34
CA ILE A 22 0.64 -3.67 -11.96
C ILE A 22 0.12 -3.70 -13.41
N LYS A 23 -0.94 -2.95 -13.68
CA LYS A 23 -1.46 -2.70 -15.03
C LYS A 23 -0.58 -1.66 -15.72
N PHE A 24 0.54 -2.07 -16.31
CA PHE A 24 1.49 -1.13 -16.95
C PHE A 24 0.89 -0.35 -18.13
N ASP A 25 -0.13 -0.91 -18.78
CA ASP A 25 -0.87 -0.33 -19.90
C ASP A 25 -2.06 0.57 -19.48
N ASP A 26 -2.36 0.60 -18.17
CA ASP A 26 -3.39 1.45 -17.56
C ASP A 26 -3.08 1.69 -16.07
N LEU A 27 -1.94 2.33 -15.80
CA LEU A 27 -1.41 2.47 -14.43
C LEU A 27 -2.36 3.27 -13.52
N ASN A 28 -3.10 4.21 -14.11
CA ASN A 28 -4.05 5.06 -13.42
C ASN A 28 -5.46 4.47 -13.32
N ASN A 29 -5.70 3.28 -13.88
CA ASN A 29 -7.03 2.66 -13.98
C ASN A 29 -8.07 3.58 -14.66
N GLU A 30 -7.67 4.25 -15.76
CA GLU A 30 -8.51 5.19 -16.51
C GLU A 30 -9.58 4.46 -17.35
N LYS A 31 -9.31 3.21 -17.78
CA LYS A 31 -10.26 2.43 -18.59
C LYS A 31 -11.28 1.70 -17.73
N THR A 32 -10.85 1.15 -16.60
CA THR A 32 -11.71 0.38 -15.70
C THR A 32 -11.25 0.55 -14.26
N TYR A 33 -12.12 1.10 -13.43
CA TYR A 33 -11.83 1.38 -12.03
C TYR A 33 -12.65 0.49 -11.10
N GLU A 34 -11.96 -0.33 -10.31
CA GLU A 34 -12.51 -0.99 -9.12
C GLU A 34 -11.70 -0.54 -7.90
N PRO A 35 -12.32 0.07 -6.87
CA PRO A 35 -11.62 0.66 -5.73
C PRO A 35 -10.66 -0.31 -5.01
N GLY A 36 -11.07 -1.57 -4.82
CA GLY A 36 -10.27 -2.59 -4.15
C GLY A 36 -9.02 -3.00 -4.95
N GLU A 37 -9.17 -3.22 -6.26
CA GLU A 37 -8.09 -3.51 -7.19
C GLU A 37 -7.12 -2.35 -7.31
N ALA A 38 -7.63 -1.13 -7.51
CA ALA A 38 -6.81 0.07 -7.60
C ALA A 38 -6.00 0.28 -6.31
N TYR A 39 -6.62 0.07 -5.15
CA TYR A 39 -5.93 0.09 -3.87
C TYR A 39 -4.87 -1.01 -3.77
N ALA A 40 -5.19 -2.26 -4.12
CA ALA A 40 -4.25 -3.38 -4.09
C ALA A 40 -3.04 -3.12 -5.02
N GLN A 41 -3.26 -2.59 -6.21
CA GLN A 41 -2.21 -2.15 -7.15
C GLN A 41 -1.33 -1.06 -6.51
N SER A 42 -1.92 -0.03 -5.90
CA SER A 42 -1.14 1.04 -5.23
C SER A 42 -0.26 0.50 -4.08
N LYS A 43 -0.76 -0.50 -3.33
CA LYS A 43 -0.03 -1.11 -2.22
C LYS A 43 1.06 -2.06 -2.70
N LEU A 44 0.86 -2.71 -3.84
CA LEU A 44 1.94 -3.42 -4.55
C LEU A 44 3.02 -2.47 -5.06
N ALA A 45 2.63 -1.34 -5.64
CA ALA A 45 3.57 -0.31 -6.09
C ALA A 45 4.45 0.19 -4.94
N ASN A 46 3.90 0.37 -3.73
CA ASN A 46 4.70 0.70 -2.54
C ASN A 46 5.75 -0.37 -2.19
N ILE A 47 5.44 -1.66 -2.37
CA ILE A 47 6.41 -2.75 -2.13
C ILE A 47 7.53 -2.71 -3.16
N LEU A 48 7.18 -2.61 -4.44
CA LEU A 48 8.15 -2.55 -5.54
C LEU A 48 9.05 -1.31 -5.43
N PHE A 49 8.45 -0.15 -5.13
CA PHE A 49 9.18 1.10 -4.89
C PHE A 49 10.15 0.98 -3.72
N THR A 50 9.71 0.36 -2.62
CA THR A 50 10.58 0.12 -1.45
C THR A 50 11.78 -0.74 -1.82
N GLN A 51 11.57 -1.84 -2.54
CA GLN A 51 12.64 -2.75 -2.94
C GLN A 51 13.65 -2.05 -3.86
N GLU A 52 13.17 -1.34 -4.86
CA GLU A 52 14.04 -0.67 -5.83
C GLU A 52 14.79 0.52 -5.21
N LEU A 53 14.12 1.31 -4.36
CA LEU A 53 14.79 2.41 -3.66
C LEU A 53 15.83 1.89 -2.66
N ALA A 54 15.55 0.80 -1.94
CA ALA A 54 16.52 0.14 -1.08
C ALA A 54 17.77 -0.30 -1.88
N ASN A 55 17.57 -0.85 -3.08
CA ASN A 55 18.68 -1.21 -3.97
C ASN A 55 19.51 0.01 -4.40
N LYS A 56 18.87 1.10 -4.81
CA LYS A 56 19.53 2.34 -5.22
C LYS A 56 20.32 3.03 -4.10
N LEU A 57 19.87 2.87 -2.85
CA LEU A 57 20.47 3.52 -1.68
C LEU A 57 21.48 2.62 -0.93
N LYS A 58 21.84 1.45 -1.47
CA LYS A 58 22.87 0.58 -0.89
C LYS A 58 24.18 1.35 -0.65
N GLY A 59 24.76 1.19 0.53
CA GLY A 59 26.02 1.85 0.92
C GLY A 59 25.89 3.32 1.36
N THR A 60 24.71 3.94 1.23
CA THR A 60 24.52 5.34 1.65
C THR A 60 24.26 5.52 3.14
N GLY A 61 23.99 4.43 3.88
CA GLY A 61 23.53 4.49 5.28
C GLY A 61 22.05 4.86 5.45
N VAL A 62 21.29 4.95 4.35
CA VAL A 62 19.83 5.11 4.37
C VAL A 62 19.16 3.75 4.19
N THR A 63 18.19 3.44 5.06
CA THR A 63 17.37 2.22 4.92
C THR A 63 15.98 2.56 4.41
N VAL A 64 15.38 1.65 3.64
CA VAL A 64 14.02 1.80 3.11
C VAL A 64 13.25 0.54 3.43
N ASN A 65 12.11 0.67 4.10
CA ASN A 65 11.29 -0.45 4.54
C ASN A 65 9.81 -0.18 4.22
N ALA A 66 9.03 -1.25 4.09
CA ALA A 66 7.58 -1.19 3.95
C ALA A 66 6.91 -1.87 5.14
N VAL A 67 5.78 -1.31 5.59
CA VAL A 67 5.02 -1.85 6.72
C VAL A 67 3.55 -2.01 6.35
N HIS A 68 2.94 -3.14 6.74
CA HIS A 68 1.49 -3.29 6.81
C HIS A 68 1.07 -3.08 8.27
N PRO A 69 0.25 -2.07 8.58
CA PRO A 69 -0.10 -1.74 9.97
C PRO A 69 -1.18 -2.64 10.57
N GLY A 70 -1.61 -3.70 9.87
CA GLY A 70 -2.79 -4.47 10.25
C GLY A 70 -4.10 -3.79 9.85
N ILE A 71 -5.18 -4.16 10.55
CA ILE A 71 -6.51 -3.57 10.41
C ILE A 71 -6.58 -2.36 11.36
N VAL A 72 -6.81 -1.15 10.84
CA VAL A 72 -6.75 0.10 11.61
C VAL A 72 -8.03 0.91 11.40
N ARG A 73 -8.69 1.32 12.50
CA ARG A 73 -10.04 1.91 12.45
C ARG A 73 -10.00 3.28 11.80
N THR A 74 -10.24 3.30 10.50
CA THR A 74 -10.16 4.47 9.63
C THR A 74 -11.21 4.37 8.53
N GLU A 75 -11.51 5.50 7.90
CA GLU A 75 -12.48 5.59 6.81
C GLU A 75 -11.94 5.07 5.45
N ILE A 76 -10.81 4.36 5.43
CA ILE A 76 -10.09 4.01 4.19
C ILE A 76 -10.90 3.09 3.25
N THR A 77 -11.82 2.31 3.80
CA THR A 77 -12.63 1.32 3.09
C THR A 77 -14.03 1.81 2.74
N ARG A 78 -14.40 3.06 3.05
CA ARG A 78 -15.78 3.59 2.90
C ARG A 78 -16.37 3.49 1.49
N TYR A 79 -15.53 3.40 0.46
CA TYR A 79 -15.94 3.24 -0.94
C TYR A 79 -15.60 1.85 -1.53
N MET A 80 -15.07 0.94 -0.73
CA MET A 80 -14.81 -0.44 -1.16
C MET A 80 -16.07 -1.29 -0.97
N GLY A 81 -16.31 -2.25 -1.87
CA GLY A 81 -17.51 -3.09 -1.84
C GLY A 81 -17.74 -3.84 -0.52
N ILE A 82 -16.68 -4.09 0.27
CA ILE A 82 -16.77 -4.73 1.59
C ILE A 82 -17.54 -3.90 2.62
N TYR A 83 -17.65 -2.57 2.46
CA TYR A 83 -18.45 -1.71 3.33
C TYR A 83 -19.82 -1.32 2.75
N GLN A 84 -20.06 -1.60 1.46
CA GLN A 84 -21.34 -1.29 0.84
C GLN A 84 -22.46 -2.24 1.27
N ASN A 85 -22.12 -3.41 1.80
CA ASN A 85 -23.09 -4.40 2.27
C ASN A 85 -23.02 -4.57 3.80
N PHE A 86 -24.19 -4.67 4.44
CA PHE A 86 -24.35 -4.70 5.91
C PHE A 86 -23.48 -5.76 6.62
N LEU A 87 -23.38 -6.96 6.04
CA LEU A 87 -22.55 -8.06 6.56
C LEU A 87 -21.05 -7.73 6.59
N GLY A 88 -20.54 -7.06 5.56
CA GLY A 88 -19.13 -6.70 5.48
C GLY A 88 -18.77 -5.56 6.44
N ARG A 89 -19.71 -4.62 6.66
CA ARG A 89 -19.57 -3.59 7.70
C ARG A 89 -19.50 -4.19 9.10
N LEU A 90 -20.43 -5.08 9.45
CA LEU A 90 -20.42 -5.81 10.73
C LEU A 90 -19.12 -6.60 10.95
N ALA A 91 -18.62 -7.28 9.91
CA ALA A 91 -17.38 -8.05 10.01
C ALA A 91 -16.17 -7.16 10.32
N VAL A 92 -16.07 -5.98 9.69
CA VAL A 92 -14.96 -5.07 9.98
C VAL A 92 -15.12 -4.40 11.34
N ASP A 93 -16.34 -4.02 11.72
CA ASP A 93 -16.62 -3.41 13.03
C ASP A 93 -16.34 -4.39 14.20
N THR A 94 -16.47 -5.70 13.98
CA THR A 94 -16.19 -6.77 14.98
C THR A 94 -14.70 -7.14 15.08
N LEU A 95 -13.88 -6.75 14.09
CA LEU A 95 -12.43 -7.01 14.09
C LEU A 95 -11.64 -5.96 14.90
N TYR A 96 -12.34 -5.10 15.66
CA TYR A 96 -11.83 -4.13 16.63
C TYR A 96 -12.37 -4.43 18.03
#